data_AF-A0A0E4C9J9-F1
#
_entry.id   AF-A0A0E4C9J9-F1
#
_cell.length_a   1.000
_cell.length_b   1.000
_cell.length_c   1.000
_cell.angle_alpha   90.00
_cell.angle_beta   90.00
_cell.angle_gamma   90.00
#
_symmetry.space_group_name_H-M   'P 1'
#
loop_
_entity.id
_entity.type
_entity.pdbx_description
1 polymer ?
#
loop_
_entity_poly.entity_id
_entity_poly.type
_entity_poly.pdbx_seq_one_letter_code
_entity_poly.pdbx_strand_id
1 'polypeptide(L)'
;MFKAIVRLYIIHLSAIPAIAFSMYFPGLDLLLALLYLFLIWLEGLRVNHVLSPLEQAVSGFLWQLPSVLLVLAVIWEWDLSLNLSYYLIFIMQIWQTPILPFISLVPTWIINARPFYYYLLLVAGPLMILFYTAPAYKGSLLGRDDKKMNPLA
;
A
#
# COMPACT_ATOMS: atom_id res chain seq x y z
N MET A 1 10.15 5.10 -14.11
CA MET A 1 10.13 4.68 -12.70
C MET A 1 10.01 5.85 -11.71
N PHE A 2 10.99 6.74 -11.57
CA PHE A 2 10.99 7.83 -10.55
C PHE A 2 9.70 8.65 -10.47
N LYS A 3 9.17 9.09 -11.63
CA LYS A 3 7.90 9.84 -11.69
C LYS A 3 6.71 9.08 -11.08
N ALA A 4 6.67 7.75 -11.19
CA ALA A 4 5.60 6.93 -10.62
C ALA A 4 5.73 6.87 -9.09
N ILE A 5 6.95 6.66 -8.58
CA ILE A 5 7.25 6.67 -7.14
C ILE A 5 6.81 8.00 -6.53
N VAL A 6 7.22 9.13 -7.13
CA VAL A 6 6.83 10.47 -6.64
C VAL A 6 5.30 10.63 -6.60
N ARG A 7 4.58 10.21 -7.64
CA ARG A 7 3.10 10.27 -7.64
C ARG A 7 2.48 9.40 -6.56
N LEU A 8 2.97 8.18 -6.35
CA LEU A 8 2.50 7.30 -5.27
C LEU A 8 2.69 7.93 -3.89
N TYR A 9 3.86 8.53 -3.63
CA TYR A 9 4.10 9.26 -2.39
C TYR A 9 3.20 10.48 -2.24
N ILE A 10 2.97 11.25 -3.30
CA ILE A 10 2.04 12.39 -3.26
C ILE A 10 0.62 11.91 -2.90
N ILE A 11 0.10 10.89 -3.59
CA ILE A 11 -1.23 10.31 -3.30
C ILE A 11 -1.29 9.79 -1.86
N HIS A 12 -0.27 9.07 -1.40
CA HIS A 12 -0.28 8.46 -0.08
C HIS A 12 -0.14 9.50 1.06
N LEU A 13 0.82 10.41 0.94
CA LEU A 13 1.05 11.45 1.96
C LEU A 13 -0.09 12.47 2.01
N SER A 14 -0.81 12.71 0.92
CA SER A 14 -2.03 13.53 0.95
C SER A 14 -3.23 12.78 1.53
N ALA A 15 -3.32 11.47 1.32
CA ALA A 15 -4.39 10.65 1.87
C ALA A 15 -4.32 10.52 3.40
N ILE A 16 -3.12 10.47 3.99
CA ILE A 16 -2.94 10.38 5.46
C ILE A 16 -3.72 11.50 6.20
N PRO A 17 -3.43 12.80 6.00
CA PRO A 17 -4.15 13.86 6.70
C PRO A 17 -5.62 13.93 6.26
N ALA A 18 -5.94 13.72 4.98
CA ALA A 18 -7.32 13.76 4.50
C ALA A 18 -8.20 12.74 5.23
N ILE A 19 -7.71 11.51 5.38
CA ILE A 19 -8.43 10.44 6.06
C ILE A 19 -8.42 10.66 7.58
N ALA A 20 -7.29 11.05 8.17
CA ALA A 20 -7.21 11.35 9.60
C ALA A 20 -8.21 12.45 10.02
N PHE A 21 -8.32 13.54 9.26
CA PHE A 21 -9.30 14.60 9.55
C PHE A 21 -10.74 14.18 9.22
N SER A 22 -10.95 13.25 8.29
CA SER A 22 -12.30 12.75 8.02
C SER A 22 -12.85 11.82 9.10
N MET A 23 -12.03 11.32 10.02
CA MET A 23 -12.50 10.50 11.15
C MET A 23 -13.46 11.27 12.08
N TYR A 24 -13.48 12.61 12.03
CA TYR A 24 -14.48 13.44 12.71
C TYR A 24 -15.88 13.39 12.06
N PHE A 25 -16.00 12.83 10.86
CA PHE A 25 -17.23 12.70 10.09
C PHE A 25 -17.49 11.21 9.76
N PRO A 26 -18.38 10.53 10.50
CA PRO A 26 -18.59 9.09 10.33
C PRO A 26 -18.88 8.70 8.88
N GLY A 27 -18.09 7.76 8.34
CA GLY A 27 -18.24 7.22 6.98
C GLY A 27 -17.50 7.99 5.89
N LEU A 28 -17.10 9.25 6.14
CA LEU A 28 -16.28 10.01 5.18
C LEU A 28 -14.87 9.43 5.07
N ASP A 29 -14.34 8.93 6.18
CA ASP A 29 -13.07 8.20 6.25
C ASP A 29 -13.04 6.96 5.37
N LEU A 30 -14.13 6.18 5.36
CA LEU A 30 -14.26 5.03 4.48
C LEU A 30 -14.35 5.45 3.00
N LEU A 31 -15.10 6.52 2.69
CA LEU A 31 -15.20 7.05 1.32
C LEU A 31 -13.85 7.54 0.79
N LEU A 32 -13.07 8.25 1.61
CA LEU A 32 -11.74 8.73 1.24
C LEU A 32 -10.74 7.58 1.14
N ALA A 33 -10.84 6.54 1.98
CA ALA A 33 -10.05 5.33 1.86
C ALA A 33 -10.34 4.58 0.54
N LEU A 34 -11.62 4.50 0.13
CA LEU A 34 -12.01 3.95 -1.17
C LEU A 34 -11.47 4.78 -2.33
N LEU A 35 -11.57 6.11 -2.24
CA LEU A 35 -10.99 7.02 -3.23
C LEU A 35 -9.47 6.85 -3.33
N TYR A 36 -8.78 6.70 -2.20
CA TYR A 36 -7.35 6.41 -2.16
C TYR A 36 -7.02 5.10 -2.89
N LEU A 37 -7.72 3.99 -2.61
CA LEU A 37 -7.51 2.73 -3.33
C LEU A 37 -7.78 2.89 -4.83
N PHE A 38 -8.84 3.61 -5.20
CA PHE A 38 -9.15 3.89 -6.60
C PHE A 38 -8.02 4.65 -7.31
N LEU A 39 -7.44 5.68 -6.67
CA LEU A 39 -6.31 6.43 -7.22
C LEU A 39 -5.04 5.58 -7.37
N ILE A 40 -4.74 4.70 -6.40
CA ILE A 40 -3.62 3.76 -6.51
C ILE A 40 -3.82 2.78 -7.67
N TRP A 41 -5.04 2.28 -7.85
CA TRP A 41 -5.39 1.40 -8.96
C TRP A 41 -5.22 2.10 -10.32
N LEU A 42 -5.73 3.33 -10.45
CA LEU A 42 -5.58 4.12 -11.67
C LEU A 42 -4.11 4.42 -11.98
N GLU A 43 -3.31 4.73 -10.97
CA GLU A 43 -1.87 4.92 -11.14
C GLU A 43 -1.18 3.62 -11.60
N GLY A 44 -1.56 2.47 -11.04
CA GLY A 44 -1.10 1.15 -11.47
C GLY A 44 -1.45 0.82 -12.93
N LEU A 45 -2.67 1.13 -13.37
CA LEU A 45 -3.10 0.99 -14.77
C LEU A 45 -2.30 1.92 -15.69
N ARG A 46 -2.12 3.18 -15.29
CA ARG A 46 -1.40 4.18 -16.06
C ARG A 46 0.04 3.77 -16.33
N VAL A 47 0.75 3.30 -15.30
CA VAL A 47 2.17 2.96 -15.45
C VAL A 47 2.41 1.65 -16.17
N ASN A 48 1.43 0.73 -16.19
CA ASN A 48 1.54 -0.55 -16.87
C ASN A 48 1.84 -0.39 -18.37
N HIS A 49 1.40 0.70 -19.01
CA HIS A 49 1.72 0.97 -20.42
C HIS A 49 3.13 1.50 -20.65
N VAL A 50 3.85 1.89 -19.60
CA VAL A 50 5.13 2.61 -19.68
C VAL A 50 6.28 1.83 -19.01
N LEU A 51 5.99 1.15 -17.90
CA LEU A 51 6.96 0.40 -17.11
C LEU A 51 6.80 -1.10 -17.36
N SER A 52 7.92 -1.81 -17.31
CA SER A 52 7.90 -3.27 -17.24
C SER A 52 7.27 -3.75 -15.91
N PRO A 53 6.75 -4.99 -15.85
CA PRO A 53 6.18 -5.53 -14.61
C PRO A 53 7.16 -5.47 -13.43
N LEU A 54 8.46 -5.70 -13.67
CA LEU A 54 9.50 -5.62 -12.65
C LEU A 54 9.69 -4.17 -12.16
N GLU A 55 9.77 -3.18 -13.06
CA GLU A 55 9.89 -1.78 -12.66
C GLU A 55 8.67 -1.27 -11.89
N GLN A 56 7.48 -1.75 -12.24
CA GLN A 56 6.26 -1.46 -11.48
C GLN A 56 6.30 -2.12 -10.10
N ALA A 57 6.74 -3.38 -9.98
CA ALA A 57 6.94 -4.05 -8.70
C ALA A 57 7.94 -3.32 -7.80
N VAL A 58 9.09 -2.92 -8.36
CA VAL A 58 10.10 -2.13 -7.64
C VAL A 58 9.53 -0.77 -7.22
N SER A 59 8.74 -0.11 -8.06
CA SER A 59 8.08 1.15 -7.70
C SER A 59 7.11 0.97 -6.52
N GLY A 60 6.32 -0.10 -6.53
CA GLY A 60 5.42 -0.45 -5.43
C GLY A 60 6.18 -0.74 -4.14
N PHE A 61 7.27 -1.51 -4.21
CA PHE A 61 8.14 -1.80 -3.08
C PHE A 61 8.77 -0.53 -2.48
N LEU A 62 9.33 0.34 -3.31
CA LEU A 62 9.94 1.61 -2.87
C LEU A 62 8.91 2.57 -2.28
N TRP A 63 7.67 2.52 -2.76
CA TRP A 63 6.56 3.27 -2.18
C TRP A 63 6.17 2.75 -0.79
N GLN A 64 6.10 1.43 -0.59
CA GLN A 64 5.78 0.82 0.70
C GLN A 64 7.01 0.57 1.57
N LEU A 65 8.18 1.10 1.20
CA LEU A 65 9.43 0.89 1.93
C LEU A 65 9.33 1.28 3.41
N PRO A 66 8.70 2.41 3.82
CA PRO A 66 8.52 2.72 5.23
C PRO A 66 7.73 1.64 5.98
N SER A 67 6.66 1.11 5.38
CA SER A 67 5.90 -0.01 5.94
C SER A 67 6.77 -1.26 6.10
N VAL A 68 7.50 -1.64 5.05
CA VAL A 68 8.36 -2.83 5.07
C VAL A 68 9.42 -2.73 6.16
N LEU A 69 10.07 -1.58 6.31
CA LEU A 69 11.07 -1.36 7.35
C LEU A 69 10.47 -1.46 8.76
N LEU A 70 9.27 -0.90 8.98
CA LEU A 70 8.56 -0.99 10.26
C LEU A 70 8.15 -2.43 10.58
N VAL A 71 7.65 -3.17 9.59
CA VAL A 71 7.28 -4.59 9.75
C VAL A 71 8.50 -5.43 10.11
N LEU A 72 9.63 -5.24 9.42
CA LEU A 72 10.87 -5.94 9.73
C LEU A 72 11.37 -5.60 11.15
N ALA A 73 11.32 -4.33 11.55
CA ALA A 73 11.72 -3.92 12.89
C ALA A 73 10.84 -4.56 13.99
N VAL A 74 9.54 -4.71 13.73
CA VAL A 74 8.60 -5.38 14.64
C VAL A 74 8.85 -6.89 14.70
N ILE A 75 9.02 -7.56 13.56
CA ILE A 75 9.23 -9.02 13.50
C ILE A 75 10.60 -9.42 14.07
N TRP A 76 11.63 -8.63 13.78
CA TRP A 76 12.97 -8.87 14.30
C TRP A 76 13.06 -8.63 15.81
N GLU A 77 11.99 -8.15 16.44
CA GLU A 77 11.97 -7.72 17.83
C GLU A 77 13.20 -6.85 18.11
N TRP A 78 13.35 -5.75 17.34
CA TRP A 78 14.40 -4.76 17.59
C TRP A 78 14.12 -3.97 18.89
N ASP A 79 13.70 -4.69 19.92
CA ASP A 79 13.46 -4.29 21.30
C ASP A 79 14.75 -4.51 22.11
N LEU A 80 15.84 -3.94 21.60
CA LEU A 80 17.05 -3.74 22.38
C LEU A 80 16.72 -2.66 23.43
N SER A 81 16.20 -3.08 24.57
CA SER A 81 16.10 -2.35 25.86
C SER A 81 15.14 -1.15 25.97
N LEU A 82 14.45 -0.73 24.90
CA LEU A 82 13.72 0.56 24.86
C LEU A 82 12.20 0.45 24.76
N ASN A 83 11.61 -0.76 24.73
CA ASN A 83 10.16 -0.97 24.60
C ASN A 83 9.58 -0.27 23.34
N LEU A 84 10.37 -0.24 22.26
CA LEU A 84 10.07 0.50 21.04
C LEU A 84 8.93 -0.11 20.22
N SER A 85 8.60 -1.37 20.48
CA SER A 85 7.58 -2.13 19.75
C SER A 85 6.22 -1.43 19.74
N TYR A 86 5.83 -0.74 20.82
CA TYR A 86 4.60 0.06 20.87
C TYR A 86 4.65 1.25 19.89
N TYR A 87 5.77 1.99 19.89
CA TYR A 87 5.97 3.12 19.00
C TYR A 87 6.05 2.70 17.53
N LEU A 88 6.66 1.56 17.23
CA LEU A 88 6.73 1.02 15.87
C LEU A 88 5.34 0.71 15.31
N ILE A 89 4.46 0.10 16.12
CA ILE A 89 3.07 -0.18 15.73
C ILE A 89 2.27 1.11 15.56
N PHE A 90 2.51 2.13 16.39
CA PHE A 90 1.89 3.44 16.22
C PHE A 90 2.34 4.14 14.93
N ILE A 91 3.64 4.16 14.65
CA ILE A 91 4.18 4.75 13.41
C ILE A 91 3.67 3.99 12.18
N MET A 92 3.54 2.66 12.29
CA MET A 92 2.97 1.83 11.24
C MET A 92 1.50 2.17 10.99
N GLN A 93 0.71 2.44 12.03
CA GLN A 93 -0.67 2.94 11.88
C GLN A 93 -0.71 4.28 11.16
N ILE A 94 0.21 5.21 11.47
CA ILE A 94 0.30 6.49 10.77
C ILE A 94 0.54 6.26 9.27
N TRP A 95 1.52 5.44 8.92
CA TRP A 95 1.79 5.13 7.52
C TRP A 95 0.60 4.43 6.85
N GLN A 96 -0.04 3.50 7.56
CA GLN A 96 -1.20 2.75 7.07
C GLN A 96 -2.53 3.50 7.24
N THR A 97 -2.54 4.77 7.63
CA THR A 97 -3.78 5.57 7.80
C THR A 97 -4.74 5.42 6.63
N PRO A 98 -4.29 5.42 5.35
CA PRO A 98 -5.21 5.32 4.24
C PRO A 98 -5.99 4.01 4.12
N ILE A 99 -5.58 2.97 4.84
CA ILE A 99 -6.25 1.67 4.86
C ILE A 99 -6.89 1.34 6.22
N LEU A 100 -6.61 2.13 7.27
CA LEU A 100 -7.16 1.91 8.61
C LEU A 100 -8.70 1.84 8.63
N PRO A 101 -9.45 2.64 7.84
CA PRO A 101 -10.91 2.54 7.80
C PRO A 101 -11.43 1.17 7.34
N PHE A 102 -10.64 0.38 6.59
CA PHE A 102 -11.02 -0.99 6.25
C PHE A 102 -10.68 -1.97 7.36
N ILE A 103 -9.55 -1.75 8.04
CA ILE A 103 -9.14 -2.57 9.18
C ILE A 103 -10.14 -2.44 10.34
N SER A 104 -10.73 -1.26 10.54
CA SER A 104 -11.73 -1.03 11.59
C SER A 104 -13.07 -1.75 11.37
N LEU A 105 -13.36 -2.18 10.15
CA LEU A 105 -14.56 -2.98 9.83
C LEU A 105 -14.42 -4.45 10.26
N VAL A 106 -13.20 -4.90 10.54
CA VAL A 106 -12.92 -6.29 10.90
C VAL A 106 -13.17 -6.52 12.40
N PRO A 107 -13.71 -7.68 12.80
CA PRO A 107 -13.92 -8.00 14.22
C PRO A 107 -12.64 -7.89 15.07
N THR A 108 -12.80 -7.48 16.32
CA THR A 108 -11.72 -7.28 17.31
C THR A 108 -11.24 -8.58 17.95
N TRP A 109 -11.05 -9.64 17.15
CA TRP A 109 -10.56 -10.91 17.65
C TRP A 109 -9.17 -10.79 18.28
N ILE A 110 -8.90 -11.66 19.25
CA ILE A 110 -7.59 -11.76 19.90
C ILE A 110 -6.97 -13.09 19.47
N ILE A 111 -5.79 -13.04 18.88
CA ILE A 111 -5.00 -14.20 18.46
C ILE A 111 -3.64 -14.08 19.16
N ASN A 112 -3.22 -15.12 19.88
CA ASN A 112 -1.93 -15.16 20.59
C ASN A 112 -1.65 -13.89 21.44
N ALA A 113 -2.65 -13.46 22.22
CA ALA A 113 -2.61 -12.25 23.06
C ALA A 113 -2.42 -10.92 22.31
N ARG A 114 -2.54 -10.89 20.98
CA ARG A 114 -2.51 -9.68 20.15
C ARG A 114 -3.87 -9.49 19.44
N PRO A 115 -4.36 -8.25 19.30
CA PRO A 115 -5.59 -7.99 18.56
C PRO A 115 -5.40 -8.26 17.07
N PHE A 116 -6.44 -8.72 16.36
CA PHE A 116 -6.33 -9.16 14.97
C PHE A 116 -5.83 -8.08 14.02
N TYR A 117 -6.18 -6.80 14.28
CA TYR A 117 -5.68 -5.67 13.51
C TYR A 117 -4.15 -5.57 13.50
N TYR A 118 -3.47 -6.07 14.54
CA TYR A 118 -2.01 -6.11 14.62
C TYR A 118 -1.43 -6.87 13.43
N TYR A 119 -1.99 -8.04 13.11
CA TYR A 119 -1.57 -8.86 11.99
C TYR A 119 -1.92 -8.23 10.64
N LEU A 120 -3.09 -7.56 10.56
CA LEU A 120 -3.50 -6.84 9.36
C LEU A 120 -2.52 -5.70 9.02
N LEU A 121 -2.02 -4.99 10.02
CA LEU A 121 -1.00 -3.95 9.83
C LEU A 121 0.33 -4.54 9.30
N LEU A 122 0.72 -5.74 9.73
CA LEU A 122 1.95 -6.38 9.24
C LEU A 122 1.87 -6.78 7.76
N VAL A 123 0.70 -7.18 7.28
CA VAL A 123 0.50 -7.60 5.88
C VAL A 123 0.03 -6.47 4.97
N ALA A 124 -0.40 -5.34 5.53
CA ALA A 124 -0.91 -4.18 4.80
C ALA A 124 0.04 -3.65 3.71
N GLY A 125 1.31 -3.43 4.04
CA GLY A 125 2.33 -2.97 3.08
C GLY A 125 2.43 -3.91 1.87
N PRO A 126 2.72 -5.21 2.09
CA PRO A 126 2.70 -6.20 1.02
C PRO A 126 1.41 -6.22 0.20
N LEU A 127 0.23 -6.16 0.83
CA LEU A 127 -1.05 -6.12 0.13
C LEU A 127 -1.18 -4.90 -0.78
N MET A 128 -0.73 -3.72 -0.34
CA MET A 128 -0.75 -2.50 -1.15
C MET A 128 0.22 -2.58 -2.34
N ILE A 129 1.38 -3.23 -2.18
CA ILE A 129 2.31 -3.50 -3.30
C ILE A 129 1.62 -4.39 -4.33
N LEU A 130 0.98 -5.49 -3.90
CA LEU A 130 0.26 -6.40 -4.78
C LEU A 130 -0.90 -5.69 -5.48
N PHE A 131 -1.68 -4.89 -4.76
CA PHE A 131 -2.78 -4.13 -5.32
C PHE A 131 -2.33 -3.16 -6.43
N TYR A 132 -1.24 -2.42 -6.20
CA TYR A 132 -0.66 -1.51 -7.20
C TYR A 132 -0.10 -2.25 -8.44
N THR A 133 0.44 -3.45 -8.26
CA THR A 133 1.11 -4.21 -9.33
C THR A 133 0.18 -5.14 -10.10
N ALA A 134 -0.99 -5.47 -9.56
CA ALA A 134 -1.97 -6.35 -10.17
C ALA A 134 -2.33 -6.02 -11.63
N PRO A 135 -2.47 -4.75 -12.05
CA PRO A 135 -2.68 -4.41 -13.46
C PRO A 135 -1.59 -4.94 -14.41
N ALA A 136 -0.33 -4.92 -13.98
CA ALA A 136 0.82 -5.35 -14.78
C ALA A 136 0.77 -6.84 -15.09
N TYR A 137 0.41 -7.65 -14.08
CA TYR A 137 0.31 -9.10 -14.22
C TYR A 137 -0.89 -9.53 -15.06
N LYS A 138 -2.02 -8.80 -14.98
CA LYS A 138 -3.16 -9.04 -15.86
C LYS A 138 -2.80 -8.79 -17.34
N GLY A 139 -2.02 -7.74 -17.60
CA GLY A 139 -1.54 -7.41 -18.95
C GLY A 139 -0.52 -8.40 -19.51
N SER A 140 0.32 -9.00 -18.65
CA SER A 140 1.30 -10.02 -19.08
C SER A 140 0.66 -11.38 -19.32
N LEU A 141 -0.34 -11.78 -18.52
CA LEU A 141 -1.05 -13.06 -18.67
C LEU A 141 -1.96 -13.09 -19.90
N LEU A 142 -2.47 -11.93 -20.32
CA LEU A 142 -3.33 -11.81 -21.50
C LEU A 142 -2.56 -11.70 -22.82
N GLY A 143 -1.23 -11.92 -22.82
CA GLY A 143 -0.42 -11.87 -24.03
C GLY A 143 -0.43 -10.48 -24.65
N ARG A 144 0.42 -9.58 -24.15
CA ARG A 144 0.82 -8.39 -24.92
C ARG A 144 1.61 -8.83 -26.16
N ASP A 145 0.88 -9.26 -27.19
CA ASP A 145 1.34 -9.48 -28.56
C ASP A 145 1.46 -8.14 -29.35
N ASP A 146 1.54 -7.01 -28.66
CA ASP A 146 1.65 -5.69 -29.30
C ASP A 146 3.08 -5.36 -29.75
N LYS A 147 4.03 -6.29 -29.62
CA LYS A 147 5.35 -6.23 -30.28
C LYS A 147 5.35 -7.04 -31.57
N LYS A 148 4.56 -6.63 -32.57
CA LYS A 148 4.78 -6.87 -34.01
C LYS A 148 3.65 -6.24 -34.85
N MET A 149 3.55 -4.93 -34.85
CA MET A 149 3.13 -4.24 -36.09
C MET A 149 4.28 -3.34 -36.47
N ASN A 150 5.21 -3.93 -37.23
CA ASN A 150 6.06 -3.17 -38.13
C ASN A 150 5.12 -2.56 -39.18
N PRO A 151 4.94 -1.23 -39.25
CA PRO A 151 4.11 -0.64 -40.30
C PRO A 151 4.80 -0.63 -41.68
N LEU A 152 5.96 -1.28 -41.82
CA LEU A 152 6.81 -1.23 -43.03
C LEU A 152 7.47 -2.59 -43.37
N ALA A 153 6.74 -3.70 -43.32
CA ALA A 153 7.15 -4.96 -43.96
C ALA A 153 6.03 -5.53 -44.83
#